data_AF-A0A662DN71-F1
#
_entry.id   AF-A0A662DN71-F1
#
_cell.length_a   1.000
_cell.length_b   1.000
_cell.length_c   1.000
_cell.angle_alpha   90.00
_cell.angle_beta   90.00
_cell.angle_gamma   90.00
#
_symmetry.space_group_name_H-M   'P 1'
#
loop_
_entity.id
_entity.type
_entity.pdbx_description
1 polymer ?
#
loop_
_entity_poly.entity_id
_entity_poly.type
_entity_poly.pdbx_seq_one_letter_code
_entity_poly.pdbx_strand_id
1 'polypeptide(L)'
;MCDTCGCSITPANAHLVKAHGKLEHTSEGRASIEVLAGLLHENDHQAGHNREHFERHGVLALNLMSSPGSGKTALLEATIKAIGDELKIAVVEGDLETENDAERIRALGVPAVQITTGQACHLDAHMVHDALHNLDLDDIDILFIENVGNLVCPASFDLGHHINVTLLSVTEGDDKPAKYPVMFRAADLMLLTKSDLLDVLDDFDTAKAERHLRELANPAGVMTLSARRPESLETWFDWLRKVVAARRSGEEMNPRVQPDGAVLHIPG
;
A
#
# COMPACT_ATOMS: atom_id res chain seq x y z
N MET A 1 6.96 18.06 5.15
CA MET A 1 6.37 16.73 5.50
C MET A 1 6.46 16.60 7.02
N CYS A 2 5.82 15.64 7.68
CA CYS A 2 5.70 15.70 9.15
C CYS A 2 7.03 15.37 9.84
N ASP A 3 7.89 16.39 10.01
CA ASP A 3 9.17 16.32 10.73
C ASP A 3 8.98 16.17 12.26
N THR A 4 7.75 15.84 12.69
CA THR A 4 7.30 15.95 14.09
C THR A 4 6.27 14.89 14.51
N CYS A 5 5.86 13.94 13.65
CA CYS A 5 4.83 12.97 14.03
C CYS A 5 5.31 12.01 15.14
N GLY A 6 6.63 11.75 15.23
CA GLY A 6 7.16 10.65 16.04
C GLY A 6 6.75 9.25 15.53
N CYS A 7 5.91 9.17 14.49
CA CYS A 7 5.33 7.95 13.95
C CYS A 7 6.31 7.11 13.11
N SER A 8 7.50 7.64 12.82
CA SER A 8 8.51 6.97 12.00
C SER A 8 9.27 5.89 12.76
N ILE A 9 9.24 5.93 14.10
CA ILE A 9 9.74 4.84 14.93
C ILE A 9 8.58 3.88 15.17
N THR A 10 8.67 2.71 14.59
CA THR A 10 7.70 1.63 14.73
C THR A 10 8.26 0.55 15.66
N PRO A 11 7.44 -0.35 16.21
CA PRO A 11 7.94 -1.48 17.00
C PRO A 11 8.99 -2.32 16.25
N ALA A 12 8.84 -2.50 14.93
CA ALA A 12 9.74 -3.27 14.09
C ALA A 12 11.11 -2.59 13.89
N ASN A 13 11.12 -1.27 13.70
CA ASN A 13 12.36 -0.53 13.43
C ASN A 13 13.01 0.13 14.67
N ALA A 14 12.36 0.05 15.85
CA ALA A 14 12.83 0.69 17.08
C ALA A 14 14.24 0.26 17.52
N HIS A 15 14.70 -0.92 17.10
CA HIS A 15 16.05 -1.41 17.38
C HIS A 15 17.15 -0.55 16.74
N LEU A 16 16.84 0.19 15.66
CA LEU A 16 17.78 1.08 14.99
C LEU A 16 18.15 2.30 15.83
N VAL A 17 17.25 2.77 16.69
CA VAL A 17 17.39 4.02 17.46
C VAL A 17 17.61 3.81 18.97
N LYS A 18 17.54 2.55 19.45
CA LYS A 18 17.82 2.18 20.84
C LYS A 18 19.34 2.19 21.13
N ALA A 19 19.70 2.03 22.40
CA ALA A 19 21.10 1.90 22.82
C ALA A 19 21.80 0.76 22.06
N HIS A 20 22.97 1.05 21.50
CA HIS A 20 23.74 0.24 20.54
C HIS A 20 23.11 0.07 19.15
N GLY A 21 22.06 0.82 18.85
CA GLY A 21 21.41 0.86 17.53
C GLY A 21 22.18 1.68 16.51
N LYS A 22 22.03 1.35 15.23
CA LYS A 22 22.75 1.98 14.11
C LYS A 22 22.57 3.50 14.03
N LEU A 23 21.46 4.02 14.55
CA LEU A 23 21.04 5.43 14.52
C LEU A 23 21.01 6.06 15.94
N GLU A 24 21.69 5.49 16.94
CA GLU A 24 21.69 5.97 18.34
C GLU A 24 22.26 7.39 18.52
N HIS A 25 23.28 7.77 17.75
CA HIS A 25 24.01 9.02 17.94
C HIS A 25 23.84 9.97 16.75
N THR A 26 22.85 10.85 16.82
CA THR A 26 22.70 11.96 15.86
C THR A 26 22.72 13.31 16.60
N SER A 27 23.20 14.36 15.94
CA SER A 27 23.68 15.61 16.59
C SER A 27 22.55 16.58 16.98
N GLU A 28 22.56 17.16 18.19
CA GLU A 28 21.45 17.96 18.75
C GLU A 28 20.85 19.00 17.78
N GLY A 29 19.53 18.91 17.55
CA GLY A 29 18.75 19.82 16.69
C GLY A 29 18.68 19.41 15.20
N ARG A 30 19.77 18.85 14.64
CA ARG A 30 19.77 18.14 13.33
C ARG A 30 19.47 16.64 13.47
N ALA A 31 19.53 16.16 14.71
CA ALA A 31 19.37 14.77 15.11
C ALA A 31 18.07 14.13 14.61
N SER A 32 16.95 14.85 14.68
CA SER A 32 15.65 14.31 14.27
C SER A 32 15.58 14.10 12.76
N ILE A 33 16.09 15.03 11.96
CA ILE A 33 16.08 14.93 10.49
C ILE A 33 17.06 13.84 10.05
N GLU A 34 18.27 13.79 10.64
CA GLU A 34 19.27 12.75 10.35
C GLU A 34 18.76 11.34 10.72
N VAL A 35 18.08 11.19 11.87
CA VAL A 35 17.46 9.91 12.28
C VAL A 35 16.33 9.54 11.34
N LEU A 36 15.46 10.49 10.97
CA LEU A 36 14.35 10.24 10.06
C LEU A 36 14.85 9.81 8.68
N ALA A 37 15.85 10.50 8.12
CA ALA A 37 16.47 10.12 6.86
C ALA A 37 17.16 8.75 6.95
N GLY A 38 17.84 8.47 8.08
CA GLY A 38 18.42 7.16 8.35
C GLY A 38 17.38 6.04 8.42
N LEU A 39 16.25 6.27 9.10
CA LEU A 39 15.15 5.30 9.19
C LEU A 39 14.52 5.02 7.83
N LEU A 40 14.30 6.05 7.01
CA LEU A 40 13.81 5.87 5.64
C LEU A 40 14.80 5.12 4.77
N HIS A 41 16.10 5.42 4.88
CA HIS A 41 17.14 4.68 4.16
C HIS A 41 17.18 3.19 4.57
N GLU A 42 17.10 2.88 5.86
CA GLU A 42 17.04 1.48 6.31
C GLU A 42 15.74 0.80 5.86
N ASN A 43 14.62 1.53 5.81
CA ASN A 43 13.37 1.04 5.23
C ASN A 43 13.57 0.66 3.76
N ASP A 44 14.15 1.53 2.94
CA ASP A 44 14.36 1.28 1.51
C ASP A 44 15.31 0.11 1.26
N HIS A 45 16.36 -0.02 2.09
CA HIS A 45 17.22 -1.20 2.08
C HIS A 45 16.43 -2.48 2.36
N GLN A 46 15.58 -2.47 3.39
CA GLN A 46 14.73 -3.62 3.73
C GLN A 46 13.68 -3.91 2.65
N ALA A 47 13.11 -2.87 2.03
CA ALA A 47 12.17 -2.98 0.92
C ALA A 47 12.83 -3.66 -0.30
N GLY A 48 14.10 -3.34 -0.58
CA GLY A 48 14.92 -4.04 -1.58
C GLY A 48 14.98 -5.55 -1.33
N HIS A 49 15.25 -5.96 -0.09
CA HIS A 49 15.26 -7.39 0.28
C HIS A 49 13.90 -8.06 0.13
N ASN A 50 12.82 -7.39 0.54
CA ASN A 50 11.46 -7.92 0.37
C ASN A 50 11.13 -8.09 -1.12
N ARG A 51 11.50 -7.12 -1.96
CA ARG A 51 11.31 -7.18 -3.41
C ARG A 51 12.06 -8.36 -4.01
N GLU A 52 13.35 -8.51 -3.72
CA GLU A 52 14.12 -9.69 -4.16
C GLU A 52 13.47 -11.00 -3.72
N HIS A 53 12.88 -11.04 -2.52
CA HIS A 53 12.19 -12.22 -2.01
C HIS A 53 10.93 -12.54 -2.82
N PHE A 54 10.08 -11.55 -3.09
CA PHE A 54 8.94 -11.72 -4.01
C PHE A 54 9.40 -12.14 -5.40
N GLU A 55 10.51 -11.57 -5.89
CA GLU A 55 11.01 -11.84 -7.21
C GLU A 55 11.50 -13.28 -7.40
N ARG A 56 12.18 -13.81 -6.39
CA ARG A 56 12.65 -15.20 -6.38
C ARG A 56 11.51 -16.21 -6.43
N HIS A 57 10.36 -15.88 -5.82
CA HIS A 57 9.16 -16.72 -5.81
C HIS A 57 8.19 -16.42 -6.96
N GLY A 58 8.47 -15.40 -7.78
CA GLY A 58 7.57 -14.99 -8.87
C GLY A 58 6.24 -14.37 -8.40
N VAL A 59 6.18 -13.90 -7.16
CA VAL A 59 4.98 -13.33 -6.53
C VAL A 59 4.79 -11.87 -6.95
N LEU A 60 3.58 -11.51 -7.38
CA LEU A 60 3.18 -10.11 -7.57
C LEU A 60 2.68 -9.51 -6.24
N ALA A 61 3.51 -8.69 -5.61
CA ALA A 61 3.12 -7.92 -4.42
C ALA A 61 2.42 -6.57 -4.79
N LEU A 62 1.21 -6.35 -4.27
CA LEU A 62 0.39 -5.14 -4.49
C LEU A 62 0.10 -4.44 -3.15
N ASN A 63 0.40 -3.13 -3.06
CA ASN A 63 0.12 -2.33 -1.86
C ASN A 63 -1.21 -1.56 -2.03
N LEU A 64 -2.21 -1.89 -1.22
CA LEU A 64 -3.51 -1.21 -1.20
C LEU A 64 -3.51 -0.08 -0.17
N MET A 65 -3.63 1.16 -0.65
CA MET A 65 -3.63 2.37 0.19
C MET A 65 -4.95 3.13 0.03
N SER A 66 -5.47 3.68 1.12
CA SER A 66 -6.74 4.41 1.10
C SER A 66 -6.98 5.16 2.41
N SER A 67 -8.05 5.97 2.48
CA SER A 67 -8.62 6.38 3.78
C SER A 67 -9.21 5.19 4.55
N PRO A 68 -9.46 5.32 5.87
CA PRO A 68 -10.29 4.36 6.59
C PRO A 68 -11.67 4.20 5.93
N GLY A 69 -12.12 2.96 5.78
CA GLY A 69 -13.45 2.68 5.25
C GLY A 69 -13.63 2.88 3.74
N SER A 70 -12.57 3.09 2.95
CA SER A 70 -12.68 3.16 1.47
C SER A 70 -12.99 1.80 0.80
N GLY A 71 -12.95 0.70 1.56
CA GLY A 71 -13.39 -0.62 1.11
C GLY A 71 -12.30 -1.56 0.62
N LYS A 72 -11.05 -1.44 1.13
CA LYS A 72 -9.94 -2.35 0.81
C LYS A 72 -10.28 -3.81 1.10
N THR A 73 -10.66 -4.14 2.33
CA THR A 73 -11.02 -5.51 2.69
C THR A 73 -12.21 -6.05 1.88
N ALA A 74 -13.21 -5.21 1.60
CA ALA A 74 -14.35 -5.61 0.78
C ALA A 74 -13.96 -5.90 -0.69
N LEU A 75 -13.01 -5.14 -1.23
CA LEU A 75 -12.43 -5.40 -2.55
C LEU A 75 -11.64 -6.71 -2.55
N LEU A 76 -10.84 -6.96 -1.51
CA LEU A 76 -10.10 -8.22 -1.35
C LEU A 76 -11.04 -9.42 -1.25
N GLU A 77 -12.07 -9.36 -0.40
CA GLU A 77 -13.06 -10.43 -0.28
C GLU A 77 -13.75 -10.73 -1.62
N ALA A 78 -14.13 -9.70 -2.37
CA ALA A 78 -14.74 -9.87 -3.68
C ALA A 78 -13.76 -10.44 -4.71
N THR A 79 -12.49 -10.04 -4.65
CA THR A 79 -11.42 -10.56 -5.52
C THR A 79 -11.15 -12.03 -5.25
N ILE A 80 -10.93 -12.41 -3.99
CA ILE A 80 -10.67 -13.80 -3.59
C ILE A 80 -11.82 -14.71 -4.01
N LYS A 81 -13.07 -14.28 -3.80
CA LYS A 81 -14.26 -15.07 -4.20
C LYS A 81 -14.39 -15.24 -5.71
N ALA A 82 -13.95 -14.26 -6.50
CA ALA A 82 -14.14 -14.26 -7.94
C ALA A 82 -13.02 -15.01 -8.67
N ILE A 83 -11.76 -14.83 -8.25
CA ILE A 83 -10.59 -15.33 -8.99
C ILE A 83 -9.62 -16.16 -8.13
N GLY A 84 -9.95 -16.48 -6.88
CA GLY A 84 -9.08 -17.27 -5.99
C GLY A 84 -8.87 -18.73 -6.45
N ASP A 85 -9.77 -19.26 -7.27
CA ASP A 85 -9.60 -20.55 -7.94
C ASP A 85 -8.66 -20.47 -9.18
N GLU A 86 -8.47 -19.26 -9.73
CA GLU A 86 -7.62 -19.01 -10.90
C GLU A 86 -6.20 -18.56 -10.52
N LEU A 87 -6.09 -17.74 -9.46
CA LEU A 87 -4.85 -17.14 -8.97
C LEU A 87 -4.71 -17.40 -7.47
N LYS A 88 -3.54 -17.87 -7.06
CA LYS A 88 -3.22 -18.10 -5.65
C LYS A 88 -2.96 -16.77 -4.96
N ILE A 89 -3.79 -16.44 -3.98
CA ILE A 89 -3.76 -15.14 -3.30
C ILE A 89 -3.36 -15.34 -1.83
N ALA A 90 -2.45 -14.50 -1.35
CA ALA A 90 -2.18 -14.28 0.08
C ALA A 90 -2.39 -12.80 0.43
N VAL A 91 -2.64 -12.53 1.72
CA VAL A 91 -2.86 -11.16 2.21
C VAL A 91 -2.02 -10.88 3.46
N VAL A 92 -1.40 -9.70 3.50
CA VAL A 92 -0.84 -9.09 4.70
C VAL A 92 -1.75 -7.94 5.10
N GLU A 93 -2.35 -8.02 6.29
CA GLU A 93 -3.32 -7.05 6.80
C GLU A 93 -2.66 -6.12 7.81
N GLY A 94 -2.66 -4.81 7.55
CA GLY A 94 -2.13 -3.79 8.46
C GLY A 94 -3.25 -3.03 9.16
N ASP A 95 -3.40 -3.23 10.46
CA ASP A 95 -4.35 -2.50 11.31
C ASP A 95 -3.68 -2.11 12.64
N LEU A 96 -4.22 -1.11 13.32
CA LEU A 96 -3.69 -0.58 14.58
C LEU A 96 -3.76 -1.63 15.69
N GLU A 97 -4.89 -2.33 15.83
CA GLU A 97 -5.16 -3.16 17.02
C GLU A 97 -5.97 -4.44 16.75
N THR A 98 -6.77 -4.55 15.67
CA THR A 98 -7.71 -5.66 15.51
C THR A 98 -7.25 -6.70 14.48
N GLU A 99 -7.66 -7.96 14.65
CA GLU A 99 -7.48 -9.02 13.65
C GLU A 99 -8.68 -9.20 12.72
N ASN A 100 -9.69 -8.33 12.82
CA ASN A 100 -11.00 -8.55 12.19
C ASN A 100 -10.89 -8.75 10.68
N ASP A 101 -10.06 -7.96 10.01
CA ASP A 101 -9.90 -8.05 8.56
C ASP A 101 -9.12 -9.30 8.16
N ALA A 102 -8.06 -9.67 8.88
CA ALA A 102 -7.35 -10.93 8.67
C ALA A 102 -8.24 -12.17 8.90
N GLU A 103 -9.11 -12.16 9.91
CA GLU A 103 -10.08 -13.25 10.13
C GLU A 103 -11.09 -13.37 8.98
N ARG A 104 -11.59 -12.24 8.48
CA ARG A 104 -12.51 -12.22 7.34
C ARG A 104 -11.87 -12.80 6.08
N ILE A 105 -10.60 -12.47 5.84
CA ILE A 105 -9.84 -13.02 4.71
C ILE A 105 -9.56 -14.52 4.90
N ARG A 106 -9.09 -14.94 6.08
CA ARG A 106 -8.86 -16.37 6.39
C ARG A 106 -10.13 -17.22 6.24
N ALA A 107 -11.30 -16.65 6.56
CA ALA A 107 -12.59 -17.32 6.40
C ALA A 107 -12.93 -17.64 4.92
N LEU A 108 -12.25 -17.02 3.96
CA LEU A 108 -12.35 -17.34 2.53
C LEU A 108 -11.38 -18.45 2.09
N GLY A 109 -10.58 -19.00 3.00
CA GLY A 109 -9.66 -20.12 2.73
C GLY A 109 -8.32 -19.71 2.14
N VAL A 110 -7.97 -18.41 2.15
CA VAL A 110 -6.66 -17.92 1.70
C VAL A 110 -5.73 -17.60 2.88
N PRO A 111 -4.41 -17.75 2.73
CA PRO A 111 -3.45 -17.33 3.76
C PRO A 111 -3.55 -15.83 4.03
N ALA A 112 -3.69 -15.44 5.29
CA ALA A 112 -3.59 -14.05 5.70
C ALA A 112 -2.90 -13.86 7.05
N VAL A 113 -1.95 -12.93 7.08
CA VAL A 113 -1.14 -12.56 8.25
C VAL A 113 -1.52 -11.15 8.70
N GLN A 114 -1.87 -11.01 9.97
CA GLN A 114 -2.09 -9.70 10.59
C GLN A 114 -0.76 -9.08 11.01
N ILE A 115 -0.60 -7.79 10.74
CA ILE A 115 0.39 -6.91 11.35
C ILE A 115 -0.38 -5.93 12.24
N THR A 116 -0.12 -6.00 13.55
CA THR A 116 -0.62 -5.00 14.51
C THR A 116 0.39 -3.87 14.61
N THR A 117 0.05 -2.69 14.06
CA THR A 117 0.97 -1.54 14.01
C THR A 117 1.03 -0.76 15.33
N GLY A 118 0.10 -1.05 16.26
CA GLY A 118 -0.04 -0.35 17.53
C GLY A 118 -0.47 1.10 17.29
N GLN A 119 0.49 2.02 17.37
CA GLN A 119 0.26 3.45 17.12
C GLN A 119 0.77 3.92 15.76
N ALA A 120 1.45 3.08 14.99
CA ALA A 120 2.01 3.48 13.71
C ALA A 120 0.91 3.63 12.64
N CYS A 121 0.94 4.77 11.94
CA CYS A 121 -0.07 5.19 10.95
C CYS A 121 0.13 4.59 9.55
N HIS A 122 1.06 3.65 9.39
CA HIS A 122 1.48 3.01 8.14
C HIS A 122 2.17 1.67 8.45
N LEU A 123 2.30 0.82 7.43
CA LEU A 123 3.25 -0.28 7.40
C LEU A 123 4.63 0.19 6.92
N ASP A 124 5.69 -0.41 7.43
CA ASP A 124 7.06 -0.27 6.92
C ASP A 124 7.59 -1.61 6.38
N ALA A 125 8.71 -1.59 5.65
CA ALA A 125 9.27 -2.79 5.04
C ALA A 125 9.73 -3.85 6.07
N HIS A 126 10.08 -3.46 7.30
CA HIS A 126 10.49 -4.41 8.33
C HIS A 126 9.28 -5.19 8.85
N MET A 127 8.14 -4.50 9.05
CA MET A 127 6.88 -5.15 9.42
C MET A 127 6.43 -6.16 8.36
N VAL A 128 6.49 -5.77 7.07
CA VAL A 128 6.15 -6.67 5.97
C VAL A 128 7.13 -7.84 5.92
N HIS A 129 8.43 -7.58 6.07
CA HIS A 129 9.44 -8.63 6.12
C HIS A 129 9.12 -9.69 7.17
N ASP A 130 8.84 -9.27 8.41
CA ASP A 130 8.49 -10.16 9.52
C ASP A 130 7.20 -10.97 9.21
N ALA A 131 6.22 -10.35 8.56
CA ALA A 131 5.00 -11.05 8.14
C ALA A 131 5.26 -12.13 7.07
N LEU A 132 6.20 -11.88 6.14
CA LEU A 132 6.53 -12.85 5.09
C LEU A 132 7.10 -14.16 5.62
N HIS A 133 7.76 -14.16 6.80
CA HIS A 133 8.23 -15.41 7.44
C HIS A 133 7.08 -16.36 7.85
N ASN A 134 5.84 -15.85 7.91
CA ASN A 134 4.64 -16.62 8.24
C ASN A 134 3.83 -17.03 7.00
N LEU A 135 4.35 -16.79 5.79
CA LEU A 135 3.72 -17.14 4.53
C LEU A 135 4.64 -18.07 3.72
N ASP A 136 4.05 -19.10 3.15
CA ASP A 136 4.71 -19.90 2.11
C ASP A 136 4.43 -19.24 0.76
N LEU A 137 5.48 -18.69 0.14
CA LEU A 137 5.37 -17.96 -1.12
C LEU A 137 5.54 -18.85 -2.36
N ASP A 138 5.93 -20.12 -2.21
CA ASP A 138 6.21 -21.00 -3.36
C ASP A 138 4.95 -21.32 -4.19
N ASP A 139 3.75 -21.20 -3.61
CA ASP A 139 2.45 -21.43 -4.28
C ASP A 139 1.56 -20.18 -4.27
N ILE A 140 2.15 -18.96 -4.32
CA ILE A 140 1.42 -17.70 -4.34
C ILE A 140 1.67 -16.95 -5.66
N ASP A 141 0.61 -16.46 -6.28
CA ASP A 141 0.68 -15.63 -7.49
C ASP A 141 0.66 -14.14 -7.14
N ILE A 142 -0.23 -13.77 -6.21
CA ILE A 142 -0.44 -12.39 -5.78
C ILE A 142 -0.40 -12.33 -4.25
N LEU A 143 0.39 -11.40 -3.73
CA LEU A 143 0.33 -10.99 -2.33
C LEU A 143 -0.24 -9.57 -2.26
N PHE A 144 -1.41 -9.42 -1.64
CA PHE A 144 -1.94 -8.10 -1.31
C PHE A 144 -1.42 -7.65 0.05
N ILE A 145 -0.92 -6.42 0.12
CA ILE A 145 -0.63 -5.73 1.37
C ILE A 145 -1.76 -4.72 1.57
N GLU A 146 -2.69 -5.02 2.47
CA GLU A 146 -3.70 -4.07 2.90
C GLU A 146 -3.06 -3.12 3.93
N ASN A 147 -2.72 -1.90 3.50
CA ASN A 147 -2.07 -0.93 4.37
C ASN A 147 -3.04 -0.28 5.35
N VAL A 148 -2.52 0.36 6.39
CA VAL A 148 -3.33 1.13 7.34
C VAL A 148 -4.14 2.19 6.60
N GLY A 149 -5.41 2.37 6.97
CA GLY A 149 -6.28 3.41 6.40
C GLY A 149 -5.75 4.81 6.67
N ASN A 150 -4.97 5.36 5.75
CA ASN A 150 -4.36 6.69 5.84
C ASN A 150 -3.92 7.19 4.45
N LEU A 151 -4.30 8.41 4.07
CA LEU A 151 -3.89 9.06 2.80
C LEU A 151 -2.60 9.90 2.91
N VAL A 152 -1.88 9.83 4.02
CA VAL A 152 -0.67 10.63 4.27
C VAL A 152 0.56 9.77 4.46
N CYS A 153 0.64 9.00 5.56
CA CYS A 153 1.86 8.28 5.93
C CYS A 153 2.30 7.21 4.91
N PRO A 154 1.40 6.31 4.44
CA PRO A 154 1.83 5.12 3.67
C PRO A 154 2.56 5.44 2.36
N ALA A 155 2.27 6.58 1.74
CA ALA A 155 2.87 6.99 0.47
C ALA A 155 4.37 7.30 0.54
N SER A 156 4.94 7.35 1.75
CA SER A 156 6.36 7.67 1.98
C SER A 156 7.21 6.45 2.31
N PHE A 157 6.63 5.24 2.35
CA PHE A 157 7.33 4.02 2.75
C PHE A 157 7.24 2.97 1.64
N ASP A 158 8.39 2.60 1.09
CA ASP A 158 8.50 1.42 0.25
C ASP A 158 8.39 0.16 1.11
N LEU A 159 7.62 -0.83 0.68
CA LEU A 159 7.45 -2.11 1.37
C LEU A 159 8.15 -3.27 0.63
N GLY A 160 8.69 -3.00 -0.57
CA GLY A 160 9.16 -4.00 -1.51
C GLY A 160 8.08 -4.49 -2.48
N HIS A 161 6.89 -3.88 -2.45
CA HIS A 161 5.80 -4.18 -3.39
C HIS A 161 6.13 -3.69 -4.80
N HIS A 162 5.40 -4.18 -5.79
CA HIS A 162 5.62 -3.83 -7.19
C HIS A 162 4.75 -2.67 -7.66
N ILE A 163 3.52 -2.58 -7.13
CA ILE A 163 2.49 -1.64 -7.61
C ILE A 163 1.70 -1.07 -6.44
N ASN A 164 1.52 0.25 -6.46
CA ASN A 164 0.63 0.98 -5.56
C ASN A 164 -0.78 1.08 -6.15
N VAL A 165 -1.77 0.53 -5.45
CA VAL A 165 -3.19 0.69 -5.79
C VAL A 165 -3.84 1.60 -4.75
N THR A 166 -4.26 2.79 -5.17
CA THR A 166 -4.90 3.78 -4.28
C THR A 166 -6.40 3.74 -4.46
N LEU A 167 -7.15 3.47 -3.39
CA LEU A 167 -8.60 3.52 -3.38
C LEU A 167 -9.06 4.91 -2.92
N LEU A 168 -9.98 5.49 -3.68
CA LEU A 168 -10.74 6.69 -3.35
C LEU A 168 -12.22 6.34 -3.36
N SER A 169 -12.86 6.31 -2.20
CA SER A 169 -14.31 6.07 -2.16
C SER A 169 -15.07 7.30 -2.61
N VAL A 170 -16.15 7.10 -3.37
CA VAL A 170 -17.02 8.21 -3.81
C VAL A 170 -17.61 9.01 -2.65
N THR A 171 -17.71 8.41 -1.46
CA THR A 171 -18.18 9.10 -0.23
C THR A 171 -17.16 10.07 0.36
N GLU A 172 -15.92 10.07 -0.14
CA GLU A 172 -14.86 10.94 0.38
C GLU A 172 -14.84 12.29 -0.33
N GLY A 173 -15.42 12.41 -1.53
CA GLY A 173 -15.37 13.62 -2.36
C GLY A 173 -14.28 13.57 -3.43
N ASP A 174 -14.54 14.16 -4.59
CA ASP A 174 -13.72 14.06 -5.81
C ASP A 174 -12.41 14.87 -5.77
N ASP A 175 -12.24 15.72 -4.76
CA ASP A 175 -11.10 16.63 -4.61
C ASP A 175 -9.88 16.01 -3.90
N LYS A 176 -9.99 14.75 -3.45
CA LYS A 176 -8.95 14.07 -2.67
C LYS A 176 -7.61 13.95 -3.38
N PRO A 177 -7.52 13.70 -4.71
CA PRO A 177 -6.23 13.70 -5.38
C PRO A 177 -5.49 15.02 -5.21
N ALA A 178 -6.17 16.17 -5.37
CA ALA A 178 -5.57 17.48 -5.18
C ALA A 178 -5.20 17.76 -3.71
N LYS A 179 -5.99 17.25 -2.75
CA LYS A 179 -5.73 17.45 -1.30
C LYS A 179 -4.62 16.56 -0.72
N TYR A 180 -4.41 15.38 -1.30
CA TYR A 180 -3.42 14.39 -0.83
C TYR A 180 -2.40 14.06 -1.94
N PRO A 181 -1.70 15.06 -2.49
CA PRO A 181 -0.88 14.88 -3.69
C PRO A 181 0.23 13.85 -3.50
N VAL A 182 0.75 13.68 -2.28
CA VAL A 182 1.79 12.68 -1.98
C VAL A 182 1.30 11.27 -2.29
N MET A 183 0.14 10.90 -1.75
CA MET A 183 -0.50 9.60 -2.02
C MET A 183 -0.81 9.41 -3.51
N PHE A 184 -1.43 10.41 -4.12
CA PHE A 184 -1.95 10.24 -5.47
C PHE A 184 -0.89 10.34 -6.57
N ARG A 185 0.34 10.88 -6.38
CA ARG A 185 1.42 10.63 -7.38
C ARG A 185 2.11 9.29 -7.20
N ALA A 186 2.06 8.69 -6.00
CA ALA A 186 2.61 7.36 -5.74
C ALA A 186 1.73 6.24 -6.30
N ALA A 187 0.46 6.51 -6.61
CA ALA A 187 -0.44 5.53 -7.21
C ALA A 187 0.01 5.09 -8.60
N ASP A 188 0.02 3.78 -8.85
CA ASP A 188 0.16 3.18 -10.19
C ASP A 188 -1.22 2.85 -10.80
N LEU A 189 -2.21 2.67 -9.93
CA LEU A 189 -3.63 2.54 -10.26
C LEU A 189 -4.48 3.28 -9.22
N MET A 190 -5.50 4.01 -9.67
CA MET A 190 -6.52 4.61 -8.81
C MET A 190 -7.86 3.88 -8.99
N LEU A 191 -8.46 3.45 -7.88
CA LEU A 191 -9.78 2.84 -7.85
C LEU A 191 -10.78 3.80 -7.23
N LEU A 192 -11.82 4.18 -7.99
CA LEU A 192 -12.98 4.91 -7.48
C LEU A 192 -13.99 3.89 -6.93
N THR A 193 -14.00 3.72 -5.61
CA THR A 193 -14.74 2.63 -4.94
C THR A 193 -16.09 3.07 -4.40
N LYS A 194 -16.96 2.08 -4.13
CA LYS A 194 -18.37 2.29 -3.76
C LYS A 194 -19.16 3.05 -4.83
N SER A 195 -18.82 2.82 -6.10
CA SER A 195 -19.49 3.46 -7.22
C SER A 195 -20.99 3.18 -7.29
N ASP A 196 -21.47 2.18 -6.55
CA ASP A 196 -22.90 1.93 -6.37
C ASP A 196 -23.66 3.09 -5.73
N LEU A 197 -22.95 3.99 -5.05
CA LEU A 197 -23.53 5.17 -4.41
C LEU A 197 -23.60 6.38 -5.36
N LEU A 198 -23.00 6.34 -6.55
CA LEU A 198 -23.12 7.43 -7.53
C LEU A 198 -24.56 7.64 -8.02
N ASP A 199 -25.43 6.65 -7.88
CA ASP A 199 -26.84 6.78 -8.23
C ASP A 199 -27.62 7.68 -7.24
N VAL A 200 -27.05 7.94 -6.05
CA VAL A 200 -27.70 8.70 -4.97
C VAL A 200 -26.86 9.87 -4.43
N LEU A 201 -25.55 9.91 -4.72
CA LEU A 201 -24.65 11.01 -4.40
C LEU A 201 -24.49 11.92 -5.62
N ASP A 202 -24.86 13.19 -5.48
CA ASP A 202 -24.79 14.20 -6.55
C ASP A 202 -23.57 15.12 -6.44
N ASP A 203 -22.70 14.90 -5.45
CA ASP A 203 -21.56 15.74 -5.10
C ASP A 203 -20.18 15.14 -5.47
N PHE A 204 -20.16 13.97 -6.12
CA PHE A 204 -18.93 13.34 -6.61
C PHE A 204 -18.92 13.24 -8.15
N ASP A 205 -17.90 13.83 -8.78
CA ASP A 205 -17.65 13.71 -10.22
C ASP A 205 -16.39 12.87 -10.49
N THR A 206 -16.57 11.71 -11.14
CA THR A 206 -15.48 10.77 -11.47
C THR A 206 -14.47 11.37 -12.44
N ALA A 207 -14.92 12.18 -13.41
CA ALA A 207 -14.04 12.85 -14.36
C ALA A 207 -13.26 14.00 -13.69
N LYS A 208 -13.84 14.63 -12.66
CA LYS A 208 -13.13 15.61 -11.82
C LYS A 208 -12.06 14.96 -10.95
N ALA A 209 -12.35 13.82 -10.33
CA ALA A 209 -11.36 13.05 -9.60
C ALA A 209 -10.19 12.62 -10.49
N GLU A 210 -10.47 12.09 -11.68
CA GLU A 210 -9.42 11.74 -12.65
C GLU A 210 -8.63 12.98 -13.10
N ARG A 211 -9.29 14.10 -13.39
CA ARG A 211 -8.59 15.34 -13.76
C ARG A 211 -7.62 15.79 -12.66
N HIS A 212 -8.01 15.74 -11.39
CA HIS A 212 -7.11 16.08 -10.29
C HIS A 212 -5.90 15.13 -10.21
N LEU A 213 -6.08 13.83 -10.51
CA LEU A 213 -4.94 12.90 -10.63
C LEU A 213 -3.98 13.30 -11.77
N ARG A 214 -4.53 13.70 -12.94
CA ARG A 214 -3.73 14.16 -14.08
C ARG A 214 -3.00 15.47 -13.82
N GLU A 215 -3.61 16.40 -13.08
CA GLU A 215 -2.99 17.67 -12.64
C GLU A 215 -1.75 17.44 -11.77
N LEU A 216 -1.65 16.28 -11.10
CA LEU A 216 -0.45 15.85 -10.38
C LEU A 216 0.63 15.22 -11.28
N ALA A 217 0.45 15.24 -12.59
CA ALA A 217 1.27 14.56 -13.58
C ALA A 217 1.34 13.02 -13.40
N ASN A 218 0.29 12.41 -12.83
CA ASN A 218 0.20 10.96 -12.71
C ASN A 218 -0.59 10.34 -13.88
N PRO A 219 0.02 9.49 -14.73
CA PRO A 219 -0.66 8.77 -15.82
C PRO A 219 -1.37 7.48 -15.38
N ALA A 220 -1.42 7.15 -14.08
CA ALA A 220 -2.05 5.95 -13.56
C ALA A 220 -3.46 5.69 -14.12
N GLY A 221 -3.79 4.42 -14.34
CA GLY A 221 -5.14 4.02 -14.75
C GLY A 221 -6.17 4.41 -13.68
N VAL A 222 -7.41 4.68 -14.11
CA VAL A 222 -8.53 4.95 -13.20
C VAL A 222 -9.65 3.96 -13.50
N MET A 223 -10.12 3.25 -12.48
CA MET A 223 -11.23 2.31 -12.59
C MET A 223 -12.33 2.66 -11.60
N THR A 224 -13.58 2.59 -12.03
CA THR A 224 -14.74 2.88 -11.19
C THR A 224 -15.47 1.58 -10.89
N LEU A 225 -15.53 1.20 -9.61
CA LEU A 225 -16.03 -0.12 -9.20
C LEU A 225 -16.73 -0.11 -7.84
N SER A 226 -17.49 -1.17 -7.59
CA SER A 226 -18.06 -1.46 -6.28
C SER A 226 -17.98 -2.94 -6.00
N ALA A 227 -17.47 -3.29 -4.81
CA ALA A 227 -17.49 -4.66 -4.30
C ALA A 227 -18.92 -5.23 -4.17
N ARG A 228 -19.96 -4.38 -4.17
CA ARG A 228 -21.38 -4.77 -4.13
C ARG A 228 -21.98 -5.03 -5.52
N ARG A 229 -21.27 -4.67 -6.58
CA ARG A 229 -21.67 -4.82 -7.98
C ARG A 229 -20.62 -5.67 -8.71
N PRO A 230 -20.73 -7.02 -8.66
CA PRO A 230 -19.74 -7.92 -9.25
C PRO A 230 -19.41 -7.60 -10.71
N GLU A 231 -20.39 -7.15 -11.49
CA GLU A 231 -20.23 -6.74 -12.89
C GLU A 231 -19.26 -5.57 -13.08
N SER A 232 -19.09 -4.72 -12.05
CA SER A 232 -18.16 -3.59 -12.10
C SER A 232 -16.71 -4.00 -11.82
N LEU A 233 -16.48 -5.21 -11.28
CA LEU A 233 -15.16 -5.69 -10.89
C LEU A 233 -14.41 -6.39 -12.03
N GLU A 234 -15.06 -6.73 -13.14
CA GLU A 234 -14.40 -7.50 -14.21
C GLU A 234 -13.16 -6.79 -14.76
N THR A 235 -13.24 -5.46 -14.92
CA THR A 235 -12.09 -4.66 -15.37
C THR A 235 -10.91 -4.71 -14.41
N TRP A 236 -11.16 -4.85 -13.11
CA TRP A 236 -10.16 -5.04 -12.08
C TRP A 236 -9.55 -6.45 -12.13
N PHE A 237 -10.37 -7.48 -12.29
CA PHE A 237 -9.91 -8.87 -12.44
C PHE A 237 -9.06 -9.07 -13.69
N ASP A 238 -9.50 -8.53 -14.83
CA ASP A 238 -8.74 -8.55 -16.07
C ASP A 238 -7.41 -7.81 -15.96
N TRP A 239 -7.39 -6.70 -15.21
CA TRP A 239 -6.14 -5.99 -14.93
C TRP A 239 -5.20 -6.86 -14.09
N LEU A 240 -5.67 -7.48 -13.01
CA LEU A 240 -4.87 -8.39 -12.18
C LEU A 240 -4.27 -9.54 -13.01
N ARG A 241 -5.09 -10.21 -13.83
CA ARG A 241 -4.63 -11.28 -14.73
C ARG A 241 -3.52 -10.79 -15.68
N LYS A 242 -3.67 -9.60 -16.26
CA LYS A 242 -2.67 -9.00 -17.15
C LYS A 242 -1.37 -8.69 -16.41
N VAL A 243 -1.44 -8.10 -15.23
CA VAL A 243 -0.24 -7.76 -14.45
C VAL A 243 0.49 -9.02 -13.97
N VAL A 244 -0.23 -10.04 -13.51
CA VAL A 244 0.38 -11.33 -13.17
C VAL A 244 1.08 -11.95 -14.38
N ALA A 245 0.44 -11.93 -15.55
CA ALA A 245 1.05 -12.43 -16.78
C ALA A 245 2.32 -11.65 -17.17
N ALA A 246 2.29 -10.31 -17.08
CA ALA A 246 3.45 -9.45 -17.30
C ALA A 246 4.58 -9.78 -16.31
N ARG A 247 4.27 -9.95 -15.02
CA ARG A 247 5.24 -10.31 -13.98
C ARG A 247 5.89 -11.67 -14.24
N ARG A 248 5.09 -12.67 -14.63
CA ARG A 248 5.57 -14.01 -15.01
C ARG A 248 6.44 -13.98 -16.27
N SER A 249 6.24 -13.00 -17.15
CA SER A 249 7.08 -12.79 -18.34
C SER A 249 8.42 -12.07 -18.06
N GLY A 250 8.65 -11.65 -16.81
CA GLY A 250 9.88 -10.98 -16.39
C GLY A 250 9.88 -9.47 -16.60
N GLU A 251 8.72 -8.84 -16.76
CA GLU A 251 8.62 -7.38 -16.79
C GLU A 251 9.02 -6.79 -15.43
N GLU A 252 9.96 -5.86 -15.43
CA GLU A 252 10.42 -5.17 -14.23
C GLU A 252 9.35 -4.19 -13.75
N MET A 253 8.91 -4.34 -12.50
CA MET A 253 7.87 -3.53 -11.89
C MET A 253 8.38 -2.92 -10.60
N ASN A 254 8.66 -1.62 -10.64
CA ASN A 254 9.10 -0.85 -9.48
C ASN A 254 7.98 0.11 -9.06
N PRO A 255 7.67 0.19 -7.75
CA PRO A 255 6.60 1.04 -7.28
C PRO A 255 6.99 2.51 -7.43
N ARG A 256 6.03 3.37 -7.73
CA ARG A 256 6.25 4.82 -7.63
C ARG A 256 6.34 5.21 -6.16
N VAL A 257 7.54 5.49 -5.67
CA VAL A 257 7.76 6.13 -4.37
C VAL A 257 8.05 7.61 -4.61
N GLN A 258 7.42 8.50 -3.82
CA GLN A 258 7.56 9.94 -4.05
C GLN A 258 9.00 10.41 -3.81
N PRO A 259 9.55 11.25 -4.70
CA PRO A 259 10.87 11.84 -4.56
C PRO A 259 11.05 12.74 -3.33
N ASP A 260 10.00 13.13 -2.61
CA ASP A 260 10.18 13.92 -1.39
C ASP A 260 10.83 13.10 -0.25
N GLY A 261 10.81 11.77 -0.35
CA GLY A 261 11.79 10.91 0.32
C GLY A 261 13.20 11.29 -0.13
N ALA A 262 13.48 11.26 -1.44
CA ALA A 262 14.74 11.66 -2.10
C ALA A 262 15.23 13.10 -1.79
N VAL A 263 14.34 14.08 -1.53
CA VAL A 263 14.72 15.47 -1.19
C VAL A 263 15.27 15.60 0.25
N LEU A 264 14.95 14.65 1.15
CA LEU A 264 15.65 14.52 2.43
C LEU A 264 17.06 13.88 2.29
N HIS A 265 17.44 13.39 1.10
CA HIS A 265 18.79 12.86 0.79
C HIS A 265 19.73 13.91 0.18
N ILE A 266 19.49 15.21 0.34
CA ILE A 266 20.52 16.19 -0.04
C ILE A 266 21.72 16.02 0.90
N PRO A 267 22.92 15.68 0.39
CA PRO A 267 24.13 15.76 1.18
C PRO A 267 24.45 17.25 1.35
N GLY A 268 24.25 17.75 2.56
CA GLY A 268 24.85 18.97 3.06
C GLY A 268 26.00 18.63 3.98
#